data_AF-A0A7S4K6J9-F1
#
_entry.id   AF-A0A7S4K6J9-F1
#
_cell.length_a   1.000
_cell.length_b   1.000
_cell.length_c   1.000
_cell.angle_alpha   90.00
_cell.angle_beta   90.00
_cell.angle_gamma   90.00
#
_symmetry.space_group_name_H-M   'P 1'
#
loop_
_entity.id
_entity.type
_entity.pdbx_description
1 polymer ?
#
loop_
_entity_poly.entity_id
_entity_poly.type
_entity_poly.pdbx_seq_one_letter_code
_entity_poly.pdbx_strand_id
1 'polypeptide(L)'
;GGGLYGFPERLAVAGGGGEKFHRTVLAWTARIAAVLLWLPRFEGWFVALLGALYLLESYCCSTRRYLENALSGPNAVEEHVESLRNGKPEVIWKVRCFHYETRRVGRPLSSSGSEKGGPAVDSLNSTATPSGNGASMDDSSKSSFRTKKVVTHSASKKYEFASWSDNTVAGVWKRAQSSDGTAPFAKISLSKMLVLSDAKAREDYFRQQSQFVTEEGRRDEYAEFSTSIKVEGFKPKVLAIRPVLGTSQPKLFRI
;
A
#
# COMPACT_ATOMS: atom_id res chain seq x y z
N GLY A 1 12.60 -65.75 32.16
CA GLY A 1 11.85 -65.37 30.95
C GLY A 1 12.49 -64.13 30.38
N GLY A 2 12.81 -64.00 29.10
CA GLY A 2 12.34 -64.74 27.92
C GLY A 2 11.59 -63.77 26.99
N GLY A 3 12.21 -63.43 25.84
CA GLY A 3 11.66 -62.57 24.76
C GLY A 3 12.44 -61.25 24.64
N LEU A 4 13.49 -61.07 23.83
CA LEU A 4 13.74 -61.43 22.41
C LEU A 4 12.68 -60.89 21.44
N TYR A 5 12.81 -59.61 21.10
CA TYR A 5 12.44 -59.04 19.80
C TYR A 5 13.71 -58.29 19.32
N GLY A 6 14.44 -58.67 18.29
CA GLY A 6 13.98 -59.27 17.04
C GLY A 6 14.17 -58.23 15.95
N PHE A 7 15.43 -57.93 15.64
CA PHE A 7 15.88 -57.22 14.45
C PHE A 7 15.33 -57.97 13.21
N PRO A 8 14.59 -57.33 12.28
CA PRO A 8 14.48 -57.84 10.94
C PRO A 8 15.58 -57.19 10.10
N GLU A 9 16.70 -57.90 10.03
CA GLU A 9 17.62 -57.81 8.91
C GLU A 9 16.90 -58.28 7.63
N ARG A 10 17.14 -57.59 6.51
CA ARG A 10 16.80 -57.95 5.13
C ARG A 10 15.33 -57.93 4.71
N LEU A 11 14.93 -56.84 4.06
CA LEU A 11 14.15 -56.89 2.82
C LEU A 11 14.77 -55.96 1.78
N ALA A 12 15.35 -56.61 0.76
CA ALA A 12 15.47 -56.18 -0.62
C ALA A 12 15.68 -54.68 -0.91
N VAL A 13 16.93 -54.34 -1.23
CA VAL A 13 17.24 -53.30 -2.23
C VAL A 13 16.53 -53.72 -3.53
N ALA A 14 15.32 -53.19 -3.74
CA ALA A 14 14.63 -53.27 -5.01
C ALA A 14 15.38 -52.39 -6.01
N GLY A 15 16.36 -52.99 -6.68
CA GLY A 15 16.93 -52.50 -7.93
C GLY A 15 15.82 -52.39 -8.98
N GLY A 16 15.16 -51.22 -9.01
CA GLY A 16 14.07 -50.95 -9.94
C GLY A 16 13.55 -49.51 -9.90
N GLY A 17 14.21 -48.61 -9.14
CA GLY A 17 13.83 -47.19 -9.04
C GLY A 17 14.35 -46.34 -10.21
N GLY A 18 15.46 -46.73 -10.83
CA GLY A 18 16.05 -46.01 -11.96
C GLY A 18 15.16 -45.99 -13.20
N GLU A 19 14.59 -47.14 -13.58
CA GLU A 19 13.73 -47.23 -14.77
C GLU A 19 12.42 -46.45 -14.63
N LYS A 20 11.82 -46.44 -13.43
CA LYS A 20 10.58 -45.68 -13.19
C LYS A 20 10.83 -44.18 -13.21
N PHE A 21 11.96 -43.72 -12.63
CA PHE A 21 12.35 -42.32 -12.66
C PHE A 21 12.68 -41.84 -14.08
N HIS A 22 13.43 -42.62 -14.86
CA HIS A 22 13.71 -42.31 -16.26
C HIS A 22 12.46 -42.24 -17.12
N ARG A 23 11.50 -43.17 -16.95
CA ARG A 23 10.22 -43.14 -17.68
C ARG A 23 9.36 -41.92 -17.34
N THR A 24 9.34 -41.51 -16.08
CA THR A 24 8.64 -40.27 -15.70
C THR A 24 9.31 -39.05 -16.29
N VAL A 25 10.64 -38.93 -16.20
CA VAL A 25 11.37 -37.78 -16.78
C VAL A 25 11.16 -37.70 -18.29
N LEU A 26 11.22 -38.82 -19.01
CA LEU A 26 10.95 -38.88 -20.45
C LEU A 26 9.50 -38.51 -20.82
N ALA A 27 8.52 -38.93 -20.01
CA ALA A 27 7.13 -38.55 -20.23
C ALA A 27 6.89 -37.04 -19.99
N TRP A 28 7.56 -36.46 -19.00
CA TRP A 28 7.52 -35.02 -18.73
C TRP A 28 8.21 -34.21 -19.83
N THR A 29 9.38 -34.63 -20.30
CA THR A 29 10.08 -33.95 -21.40
C THR A 29 9.33 -34.05 -22.72
N ALA A 30 8.70 -35.20 -23.02
CA ALA A 30 7.85 -35.36 -24.21
C ALA A 30 6.61 -34.44 -24.17
N ARG A 31 5.98 -34.29 -23.00
CA ARG A 31 4.84 -33.36 -22.83
C ARG A 31 5.25 -31.90 -22.98
N ILE A 32 6.39 -31.50 -22.40
CA ILE A 32 6.91 -30.14 -22.54
C ILE A 32 7.30 -29.87 -24.00
N ALA A 33 7.96 -30.81 -24.67
CA ALA A 33 8.31 -30.68 -26.08
C ALA A 33 7.06 -30.58 -26.98
N ALA A 34 6.03 -31.39 -26.73
CA ALA A 34 4.76 -31.32 -27.46
C ALA A 34 4.03 -29.99 -27.25
N VAL A 35 4.05 -29.45 -26.02
CA VAL A 35 3.51 -28.12 -25.72
C VAL A 35 4.31 -27.04 -26.45
N LEU A 36 5.64 -27.08 -26.43
CA LEU A 36 6.48 -26.13 -27.15
C LEU A 36 6.30 -26.20 -28.68
N LEU A 37 5.97 -27.37 -29.22
CA LEU A 37 5.60 -27.57 -30.63
C LEU A 37 4.20 -27.06 -30.97
N TRP A 38 3.28 -27.03 -30.00
CA TRP A 38 1.92 -26.51 -30.15
C TRP A 38 1.80 -25.02 -29.88
N LEU A 39 2.84 -24.38 -29.34
CA LEU A 39 2.84 -22.93 -29.24
C LEU A 39 2.87 -22.34 -30.67
N PRO A 40 1.95 -21.41 -31.00
CA PRO A 40 2.02 -20.71 -32.28
C PRO A 40 3.39 -20.05 -32.39
N ARG A 41 3.98 -20.09 -33.60
CA ARG A 41 5.25 -19.41 -33.87
C ARG A 41 5.05 -17.91 -33.71
N PHE A 42 5.30 -17.41 -32.51
CA PHE A 42 5.27 -15.98 -32.25
C PHE A 42 6.42 -15.34 -33.01
N GLU A 43 6.12 -14.27 -33.74
CA GLU A 43 7.13 -13.47 -34.39
C GLU A 43 8.10 -12.90 -33.34
N GLY A 44 9.40 -12.88 -33.64
CA GLY A 44 10.43 -12.52 -32.65
C GLY A 44 10.23 -11.12 -32.04
N TRP A 45 9.64 -10.18 -32.79
CA TRP A 45 9.34 -8.84 -32.28
C TRP A 45 8.27 -8.86 -31.17
N PHE A 46 7.29 -9.76 -31.24
CA PHE A 46 6.24 -9.90 -30.21
C PHE A 46 6.84 -10.43 -28.90
N VAL A 47 7.73 -11.42 -29.00
CA VAL A 47 8.47 -11.94 -27.84
C VAL A 47 9.36 -10.86 -27.23
N ALA A 48 10.04 -10.06 -28.07
CA ALA A 48 10.84 -8.93 -27.61
C ALA A 48 10.00 -7.84 -26.92
N LEU A 49 8.84 -7.49 -27.48
CA LEU A 49 7.91 -6.51 -26.90
C LEU A 49 7.34 -6.99 -25.57
N LEU A 50 6.96 -8.27 -25.48
CA LEU A 50 6.49 -8.87 -24.23
C LEU A 50 7.59 -8.88 -23.16
N GLY A 51 8.83 -9.22 -23.55
CA GLY A 51 9.99 -9.13 -22.67
C GLY A 51 10.26 -7.70 -22.19
N ALA A 52 10.13 -6.69 -23.06
CA ALA A 52 10.31 -5.29 -22.71
C ALA A 52 9.21 -4.79 -21.74
N LEU A 53 7.94 -5.14 -21.98
CA LEU A 53 6.84 -4.82 -21.07
C LEU A 53 7.03 -5.50 -19.71
N TYR A 54 7.49 -6.75 -19.69
CA TYR A 54 7.82 -7.45 -18.44
C TYR A 54 8.96 -6.76 -17.67
N LEU A 55 10.02 -6.35 -18.38
CA LEU A 55 11.12 -5.61 -17.76
C LEU A 55 10.65 -4.24 -17.22
N LEU A 56 9.81 -3.53 -17.97
CA LEU A 56 9.24 -2.26 -17.55
C LEU A 56 8.36 -2.42 -16.30
N GLU A 57 7.49 -3.43 -16.28
CA GLU A 57 6.65 -3.75 -15.11
C GLU A 57 7.53 -4.14 -13.91
N SER A 58 8.57 -4.95 -14.14
CA SER A 58 9.53 -5.32 -13.10
C SER A 58 10.31 -4.12 -12.55
N TYR A 59 10.60 -3.13 -13.40
CA TYR A 59 11.26 -1.88 -13.03
C TYR A 59 10.33 -0.98 -12.20
N CYS A 60 9.04 -0.94 -12.56
CA CYS A 60 8.00 -0.20 -11.85
C CYS A 60 7.49 -0.92 -10.60
N CYS A 61 7.93 -2.16 -10.35
CA CYS A 61 7.45 -2.96 -9.23
C CYS A 61 7.77 -2.30 -7.88
N SER A 62 6.78 -2.27 -7.00
CA SER A 62 6.90 -1.72 -5.63
C SER A 62 8.05 -2.33 -4.82
N THR A 63 8.48 -3.56 -5.16
CA THR A 63 9.64 -4.24 -4.57
C THR A 63 10.93 -3.46 -4.79
N ARG A 64 11.14 -2.84 -5.96
CA ARG A 64 12.35 -2.04 -6.24
C ARG A 64 12.44 -0.83 -5.32
N ARG A 65 11.35 -0.06 -5.21
CA ARG A 65 11.26 1.09 -4.30
C ARG A 65 11.48 0.71 -2.84
N TYR A 66 11.15 -0.53 -2.46
CA TYR A 66 11.47 -1.08 -1.15
C TYR A 66 12.96 -1.41 -1.01
N LEU A 67 13.58 -2.01 -2.02
CA LEU A 67 15.02 -2.30 -2.06
C LEU A 67 15.90 -1.04 -2.13
N GLU A 68 15.42 0.05 -2.72
CA GLU A 68 16.10 1.38 -2.68
C GLU A 68 16.25 1.93 -1.26
N ASN A 69 15.46 1.42 -0.31
CA ASN A 69 15.56 1.74 1.12
C ASN A 69 16.31 0.64 1.90
N ALA A 70 17.12 -0.18 1.23
CA ALA A 70 18.00 -1.11 1.90
C ALA A 70 19.18 -0.36 2.55
N LEU A 71 19.39 -0.62 3.84
CA LEU A 71 20.54 -0.14 4.59
C LEU A 71 21.50 -1.32 4.79
N SER A 72 22.70 -1.16 4.24
CA SER A 72 23.77 -2.15 4.33
C SER A 72 24.57 -1.93 5.61
N GLY A 73 24.59 -2.94 6.47
CA GLY A 73 25.40 -2.95 7.68
C GLY A 73 24.67 -2.49 8.94
N PRO A 74 25.15 -2.93 10.12
CA PRO A 74 24.46 -2.69 11.38
C PRO A 74 24.55 -1.22 11.81
N ASN A 75 25.66 -0.55 11.50
CA ASN A 75 25.89 0.85 11.87
C ASN A 75 25.00 1.80 11.05
N ALA A 76 24.74 1.50 9.77
CA ALA A 76 23.93 2.35 8.90
C ALA A 76 22.47 2.45 9.38
N VAL A 77 21.91 1.36 9.91
CA VAL A 77 20.57 1.35 10.49
C VAL A 77 20.51 2.22 11.75
N GLU A 78 21.53 2.12 12.60
CA GLU A 78 21.58 2.94 13.82
C GLU A 78 21.81 4.41 13.51
N GLU A 79 22.74 4.74 12.62
CA GLU A 79 22.95 6.11 12.16
C GLU A 79 21.67 6.70 11.55
N HIS A 80 20.93 5.89 10.78
CA HIS A 80 19.64 6.32 10.24
C HIS A 80 18.62 6.59 11.35
N VAL A 81 18.46 5.69 12.32
CA VAL A 81 17.54 5.89 13.45
C VAL A 81 17.96 7.09 14.29
N GLU A 82 19.25 7.26 14.56
CA GLU A 82 19.79 8.38 15.34
C GLU A 82 19.62 9.72 14.61
N SER A 83 19.77 9.73 13.28
CA SER A 83 19.44 10.89 12.45
C SER A 83 17.97 11.26 12.57
N LEU A 84 17.06 10.27 12.58
CA LEU A 84 15.62 10.52 12.79
C LEU A 84 15.32 11.08 14.19
N ARG A 85 16.03 10.59 15.23
CA ARG A 85 15.88 11.06 16.62
C ARG A 85 16.35 12.49 16.80
N ASN A 86 17.36 12.91 16.04
CA ASN A 86 17.89 14.28 16.06
C ASN A 86 17.12 15.24 15.14
N GLY A 87 16.36 14.70 14.18
CA GLY A 87 15.55 15.48 13.24
C GLY A 87 14.34 16.11 13.92
N LYS A 88 14.25 17.44 13.89
CA LYS A 88 13.09 18.17 14.45
C LYS A 88 11.80 17.75 13.72
N PRO A 89 10.77 17.26 14.44
CA PRO A 89 9.49 16.91 13.82
C PRO A 89 8.68 18.17 13.50
N GLU A 90 7.85 18.08 12.45
CA GLU A 90 6.83 19.07 12.15
C GLU A 90 5.45 18.42 12.21
N VAL A 91 4.58 18.97 13.03
CA VAL A 91 3.17 18.56 13.07
C VAL A 91 2.38 19.53 12.22
N ILE A 92 1.73 19.02 11.18
CA ILE A 92 0.97 19.80 10.21
C ILE A 92 -0.48 19.35 10.27
N TRP A 93 -1.36 20.29 10.57
CA TRP A 93 -2.79 20.13 10.44
C TRP A 93 -3.22 20.49 9.02
N LYS A 94 -4.16 19.73 8.47
CA LYS A 94 -4.77 20.01 7.18
C LYS A 94 -6.28 19.92 7.29
N VAL A 95 -6.95 20.94 6.75
CA VAL A 95 -8.41 21.00 6.63
C VAL A 95 -8.74 21.02 5.14
N ARG A 96 -9.69 20.18 4.74
CA ARG A 96 -10.25 20.16 3.39
C ARG A 96 -11.76 20.31 3.46
N CYS A 97 -12.30 21.37 2.87
CA CYS A 97 -13.75 21.57 2.79
C CYS A 97 -14.25 21.04 1.44
N PHE A 98 -15.40 20.37 1.46
CA PHE A 98 -15.95 19.71 0.30
C PHE A 98 -17.47 19.57 0.39
N HIS A 99 -18.10 19.39 -0.75
CA HIS A 99 -19.49 18.95 -0.88
C HIS A 99 -19.58 17.78 -1.88
N TYR A 100 -20.74 17.14 -1.94
CA TYR A 100 -21.01 16.08 -2.90
C TYR A 100 -21.92 16.58 -4.01
N GLU A 101 -21.43 16.56 -5.25
CA GLU A 101 -22.27 16.80 -6.43
C GLU A 101 -22.83 15.47 -6.95
N THR A 102 -24.13 15.43 -7.24
CA THR A 102 -24.74 14.30 -7.94
C THR A 102 -24.82 14.60 -9.43
N ARG A 103 -24.14 13.79 -10.26
CA ARG A 103 -24.18 13.91 -11.73
C ARG A 103 -24.97 12.76 -12.33
N ARG A 104 -25.89 13.08 -13.24
CA ARG A 104 -26.59 12.08 -14.07
C ARG A 104 -25.61 11.51 -15.07
N VAL A 105 -25.36 10.21 -15.02
CA VAL A 105 -24.59 9.51 -16.05
C VAL A 105 -25.58 8.99 -17.08
N GLY A 106 -25.77 9.75 -18.17
CA GLY A 106 -26.71 9.38 -19.23
C GLY A 106 -26.61 10.27 -20.49
N ARG A 107 -26.01 9.67 -21.53
CA ARG A 107 -25.85 10.02 -22.96
C ARG A 107 -25.13 11.33 -23.36
N PRO A 108 -24.19 11.28 -24.34
CA PRO A 108 -23.74 12.48 -25.03
C PRO A 108 -24.93 13.11 -25.75
N LEU A 109 -25.17 14.40 -25.52
CA LEU A 109 -26.14 15.18 -26.27
C LEU A 109 -25.70 15.17 -27.75
N SER A 110 -26.48 14.49 -28.58
CA SER A 110 -26.59 14.81 -30.00
C SER A 110 -27.22 16.20 -30.11
N SER A 111 -26.39 17.24 -30.17
CA SER A 111 -26.84 18.58 -30.51
C SER A 111 -27.19 18.63 -32.00
N SER A 112 -28.45 18.35 -32.33
CA SER A 112 -29.03 18.76 -33.61
C SER A 112 -30.49 19.17 -33.39
N GLY A 113 -30.77 20.46 -33.53
CA GLY A 113 -32.08 20.92 -33.99
C GLY A 113 -32.94 21.72 -32.99
N SER A 114 -33.07 23.00 -33.33
CA SER A 114 -34.27 23.83 -33.24
C SER A 114 -34.60 24.61 -31.97
N GLU A 115 -34.45 25.91 -32.14
CA GLU A 115 -35.17 27.03 -31.51
C GLU A 115 -36.67 26.77 -31.31
N LYS A 116 -37.20 27.15 -30.14
CA LYS A 116 -38.21 28.21 -29.97
C LYS A 116 -38.70 28.32 -28.51
N GLY A 117 -38.41 29.47 -27.90
CA GLY A 117 -39.34 30.33 -27.13
C GLY A 117 -40.11 29.80 -25.91
N GLY A 118 -39.90 30.47 -24.76
CA GLY A 118 -40.98 30.76 -23.79
C GLY A 118 -40.64 30.52 -22.31
N PRO A 119 -41.04 31.41 -21.37
CA PRO A 119 -40.30 31.63 -20.12
C PRO A 119 -40.85 30.91 -18.87
N ALA A 120 -40.02 30.96 -17.83
CA ALA A 120 -40.19 30.42 -16.49
C ALA A 120 -41.44 30.90 -15.72
N VAL A 121 -41.98 30.02 -14.88
CA VAL A 121 -42.70 30.35 -13.64
C VAL A 121 -42.61 29.19 -12.65
N ASP A 122 -42.70 29.57 -11.38
CA ASP A 122 -42.32 28.85 -10.17
C ASP A 122 -43.19 27.65 -9.74
N SER A 123 -42.67 26.97 -8.72
CA SER A 123 -43.38 26.63 -7.47
C SER A 123 -43.88 25.19 -7.21
N LEU A 124 -43.42 24.71 -6.05
CA LEU A 124 -44.12 24.02 -4.96
C LEU A 124 -44.20 22.48 -4.90
N ASN A 125 -43.64 22.00 -3.78
CA ASN A 125 -44.12 20.97 -2.85
C ASN A 125 -45.25 20.03 -3.30
N SER A 126 -45.05 18.73 -3.05
CA SER A 126 -46.14 17.84 -2.66
C SER A 126 -45.65 16.62 -1.88
N THR A 127 -46.01 16.61 -0.59
CA THR A 127 -46.15 15.43 0.26
C THR A 127 -47.37 14.64 -0.21
N ALA A 128 -47.23 13.34 -0.50
CA ALA A 128 -48.37 12.43 -0.61
C ALA A 128 -48.00 10.98 -0.28
N THR A 129 -48.83 10.39 0.56
CA THR A 129 -48.98 8.99 1.01
C THR A 129 -49.05 7.93 -0.10
N PRO A 130 -48.63 6.67 0.13
CA PRO A 130 -48.88 5.58 -0.81
C PRO A 130 -50.10 4.73 -0.39
N SER A 131 -51.11 4.67 -1.26
CA SER A 131 -52.11 3.61 -1.31
C SER A 131 -52.45 3.36 -2.78
N GLY A 132 -52.33 2.12 -3.25
CA GLY A 132 -52.79 1.72 -4.58
C GLY A 132 -51.88 0.71 -5.28
N ASN A 133 -52.31 -0.55 -5.29
CA ASN A 133 -51.81 -1.61 -6.15
C ASN A 133 -52.11 -1.30 -7.63
N GLY A 134 -51.08 -1.37 -8.47
CA GLY A 134 -51.20 -1.35 -9.92
C GLY A 134 -49.91 -1.86 -10.53
N ALA A 135 -49.95 -3.04 -11.14
CA ALA A 135 -48.85 -3.58 -11.92
C ALA A 135 -48.77 -2.80 -13.25
N SER A 136 -47.81 -1.88 -13.36
CA SER A 136 -47.33 -1.34 -14.64
C SER A 136 -45.91 -1.83 -14.91
N MET A 137 -45.72 -2.31 -16.13
CA MET A 137 -44.45 -2.72 -16.70
C MET A 137 -43.77 -1.45 -17.25
N ASP A 138 -43.19 -0.65 -16.36
CA ASP A 138 -42.43 0.54 -16.74
C ASP A 138 -40.93 0.20 -16.84
N ASP A 139 -40.43 0.35 -18.06
CA ASP A 139 -39.04 0.28 -18.47
C ASP A 139 -38.19 1.20 -17.59
N SER A 140 -37.65 0.63 -16.51
CA SER A 140 -36.77 1.29 -15.58
C SER A 140 -35.43 1.56 -16.27
N SER A 141 -35.38 2.62 -17.07
CA SER A 141 -34.15 3.32 -17.42
C SER A 141 -33.56 3.85 -16.11
N LYS A 142 -32.83 2.98 -15.40
CA LYS A 142 -32.09 3.32 -14.18
C LYS A 142 -31.05 4.35 -14.56
N SER A 143 -31.44 5.63 -14.52
CA SER A 143 -30.52 6.74 -14.60
C SER A 143 -29.52 6.55 -13.47
N SER A 144 -28.30 6.19 -13.84
CA SER A 144 -27.24 5.97 -12.86
C SER A 144 -26.78 7.34 -12.39
N PHE A 145 -27.07 7.65 -11.13
CA PHE A 145 -26.56 8.85 -10.49
C PHE A 145 -25.19 8.54 -9.88
N ARG A 146 -24.18 9.32 -10.23
CA ARG A 146 -22.85 9.24 -9.63
C ARG A 146 -22.65 10.44 -8.71
N THR A 147 -22.35 10.19 -7.44
CA THR A 147 -21.89 11.23 -6.51
C THR A 147 -20.39 11.45 -6.69
N LYS A 148 -19.97 12.71 -6.68
CA LYS A 148 -18.56 13.12 -6.78
C LYS A 148 -18.25 14.05 -5.61
N LYS A 149 -17.25 13.70 -4.81
CA LYS A 149 -16.66 14.59 -3.81
C LYS A 149 -15.90 15.71 -4.54
N VAL A 150 -16.29 16.96 -4.31
CA VAL A 150 -15.63 18.14 -4.87
C VAL A 150 -15.00 18.91 -3.73
N VAL A 151 -13.66 19.00 -3.72
CA VAL A 151 -12.91 19.78 -2.73
C VAL A 151 -12.86 21.22 -3.22
N THR A 152 -13.48 22.12 -2.46
CA THR A 152 -13.56 23.55 -2.78
C THR A 152 -12.45 24.34 -2.10
N HIS A 153 -12.02 23.90 -0.92
CA HIS A 153 -11.01 24.59 -0.13
C HIS A 153 -10.05 23.61 0.55
N SER A 154 -8.79 24.00 0.65
CA SER A 154 -7.75 23.23 1.36
C SER A 154 -6.77 24.18 2.04
N ALA A 155 -6.59 24.03 3.34
CA ALA A 155 -5.64 24.80 4.13
C ALA A 155 -4.75 23.88 4.97
N SER A 156 -3.55 24.35 5.29
CA SER A 156 -2.63 23.65 6.19
C SER A 156 -1.93 24.61 7.13
N LYS A 157 -1.80 24.22 8.40
CA LYS A 157 -1.11 25.00 9.44
C LYS A 157 -0.14 24.12 10.20
N LYS A 158 1.03 24.66 10.52
CA LYS A 158 2.05 24.01 11.35
C LYS A 158 1.74 24.29 12.81
N TYR A 159 1.78 23.26 13.65
CA TYR A 159 1.67 23.42 15.10
C TYR A 159 2.98 24.00 15.66
N GLU A 160 2.86 25.03 16.46
CA GLU A 160 3.97 25.67 17.14
C GLU A 160 4.08 25.13 18.57
N PHE A 161 5.05 24.26 18.79
CA PHE A 161 5.37 23.70 20.10
C PHE A 161 6.64 24.35 20.68
N ALA A 162 6.68 24.48 22.01
CA ALA A 162 7.82 25.08 22.70
C ALA A 162 9.09 24.21 22.67
N SER A 163 8.93 22.90 22.89
CA SER A 163 10.03 21.93 22.93
C SER A 163 9.56 20.56 22.44
N TRP A 164 10.51 19.71 22.07
CA TRP A 164 10.25 18.33 21.65
C TRP A 164 11.36 17.42 22.19
N SER A 165 11.04 16.14 22.35
CA SER A 165 11.98 15.11 22.78
C SER A 165 11.61 13.77 22.16
N ASP A 166 12.60 12.98 21.77
CA ASP A 166 12.40 11.62 21.28
C ASP A 166 12.90 10.58 22.30
N ASN A 167 11.94 9.84 22.88
CA ASN A 167 12.19 8.78 23.87
C ASN A 167 12.22 7.37 23.25
N THR A 168 12.31 7.26 21.92
CA THR A 168 12.47 5.96 21.26
C THR A 168 13.74 5.26 21.74
N VAL A 169 13.64 3.96 21.98
CA VAL A 169 14.73 3.17 22.55
C VAL A 169 15.86 3.02 21.51
N ALA A 170 17.03 3.58 21.80
CA ALA A 170 18.22 3.39 20.99
C ALA A 170 18.81 1.98 21.11
N GLY A 171 19.56 1.55 20.09
CA GLY A 171 20.34 0.32 20.12
C GLY A 171 19.54 -0.98 20.11
N VAL A 172 18.22 -0.93 19.83
CA VAL A 172 17.40 -2.15 19.66
C VAL A 172 17.98 -3.04 18.56
N TRP A 173 18.53 -2.43 17.51
CA TRP A 173 19.15 -3.15 16.41
C TRP A 173 20.44 -3.87 16.81
N LYS A 174 21.35 -3.21 17.56
CA LYS A 174 22.54 -3.85 18.16
C LYS A 174 22.19 -5.01 19.09
N ARG A 175 21.12 -4.88 19.88
CA ARG A 175 20.69 -5.92 20.83
C ARG A 175 20.01 -7.11 20.16
N ALA A 176 19.43 -6.92 18.97
CA ALA A 176 18.86 -8.00 18.17
C ALA A 176 19.97 -8.78 17.45
N GLN A 177 20.89 -9.39 18.22
CA GLN A 177 21.90 -10.30 17.65
C GLN A 177 21.21 -11.52 17.06
N SER A 178 21.62 -11.91 15.86
CA SER A 178 21.17 -13.14 15.20
C SER A 178 21.71 -14.34 15.97
N SER A 179 20.84 -15.20 16.47
CA SER A 179 21.23 -16.58 16.77
C SER A 179 21.57 -17.29 15.45
N ASP A 180 22.50 -18.24 15.50
CA ASP A 180 22.83 -19.10 14.35
C ASP A 180 21.53 -19.66 13.73
N GLY A 181 21.32 -19.36 12.44
CA GLY A 181 20.11 -19.72 11.70
C GLY A 181 19.12 -18.58 11.42
N THR A 182 19.32 -17.38 11.95
CA THR A 182 18.46 -16.22 11.63
C THR A 182 18.81 -15.64 10.25
N ALA A 183 17.79 -15.31 9.46
CA ALA A 183 17.96 -14.70 8.13
C ALA A 183 18.88 -13.45 8.18
N PRO A 184 19.74 -13.23 7.17
CA PRO A 184 20.71 -12.13 7.14
C PRO A 184 20.07 -10.76 6.86
N PHE A 185 18.74 -10.67 6.84
CA PHE A 185 18.01 -9.42 6.62
C PHE A 185 16.81 -9.32 7.55
N ALA A 186 16.46 -8.10 7.95
CA ALA A 186 15.21 -7.82 8.65
C ALA A 186 14.46 -6.67 7.99
N LYS A 187 13.13 -6.79 7.99
CA LYS A 187 12.23 -5.73 7.58
C LYS A 187 11.87 -4.89 8.79
N ILE A 188 12.24 -3.61 8.76
CA ILE A 188 11.91 -2.65 9.80
C ILE A 188 10.76 -1.78 9.30
N SER A 189 9.68 -1.70 10.08
CA SER A 189 8.56 -0.80 9.83
C SER A 189 8.56 0.29 10.88
N LEU A 190 8.66 1.54 10.44
CA LEU A 190 8.65 2.72 11.30
C LEU A 190 7.29 3.42 11.20
N SER A 191 6.77 3.88 12.33
CA SER A 191 5.56 4.70 12.41
C SER A 191 5.84 5.96 13.22
N LYS A 192 5.04 7.00 12.99
CA LYS A 192 5.16 8.28 13.71
C LYS A 192 4.00 8.38 14.69
N MET A 193 4.29 8.82 15.89
CA MET A 193 3.29 9.05 16.92
C MET A 193 3.52 10.41 17.54
N LEU A 194 2.46 11.20 17.66
CA LEU A 194 2.48 12.45 18.43
C LEU A 194 2.06 12.11 19.86
N VAL A 195 2.96 12.36 20.81
CA VAL A 195 2.70 12.20 22.24
C VAL A 195 2.88 13.58 22.88
N LEU A 196 1.89 13.99 23.67
CA LEU A 196 1.90 15.25 24.39
C LEU A 196 2.38 14.95 25.82
N SER A 197 3.42 15.65 26.28
CA SER A 197 4.12 15.36 27.54
C SER A 197 3.26 15.56 28.78
N ASP A 198 2.39 16.57 28.76
CA ASP A 198 1.72 17.10 29.95
C ASP A 198 0.37 17.75 29.59
N ALA A 199 -0.42 18.06 30.62
CA ALA A 199 -1.74 18.64 30.46
C ALA A 199 -1.71 20.02 29.78
N LYS A 200 -0.67 20.83 30.03
CA LYS A 200 -0.52 22.17 29.45
C LYS A 200 -0.18 22.08 27.96
N ALA A 201 0.76 21.21 27.57
CA ALA A 201 1.03 20.94 26.15
C ALA A 201 -0.21 20.42 25.42
N ARG A 202 -1.01 19.59 26.08
CA ARG A 202 -2.27 19.09 25.52
C ARG A 202 -3.29 20.21 25.30
N GLU A 203 -3.49 21.07 26.28
CA GLU A 203 -4.40 22.22 26.17
C GLU A 203 -3.96 23.18 25.07
N ASP A 204 -2.67 23.51 24.98
CA ASP A 204 -2.13 24.38 23.95
C ASP A 204 -2.31 23.80 22.54
N TYR A 205 -2.01 22.51 22.36
CA TYR A 205 -2.25 21.79 21.11
C TYR A 205 -3.70 21.89 20.67
N PHE A 206 -4.64 21.55 21.56
CA PHE A 206 -6.06 21.57 21.23
C PHE A 206 -6.59 22.99 21.01
N ARG A 207 -6.09 23.99 21.74
CA ARG A 207 -6.45 25.39 21.55
C ARG A 207 -6.04 25.91 20.17
N GLN A 208 -4.79 25.69 19.77
CA GLN A 208 -4.30 26.11 18.46
C GLN A 208 -5.00 25.34 17.32
N GLN A 209 -5.23 24.04 17.52
CA GLN A 209 -5.93 23.19 16.57
C GLN A 209 -7.39 23.61 16.39
N SER A 210 -8.12 23.84 17.49
CA SER A 210 -9.52 24.26 17.44
C SER A 210 -9.70 25.61 16.79
N GLN A 211 -8.78 26.54 17.05
CA GLN A 211 -8.75 27.84 16.39
C GLN A 211 -8.62 27.67 14.87
N PHE A 212 -7.63 26.89 14.42
CA PHE A 212 -7.42 26.62 13.00
C PHE A 212 -8.62 25.94 12.33
N VAL A 213 -9.22 24.94 12.98
CA VAL A 213 -10.38 24.22 12.46
C VAL A 213 -11.62 25.13 12.40
N THR A 214 -11.79 26.02 13.38
CA THR A 214 -12.93 26.95 13.39
C THR A 214 -12.81 28.01 12.30
N GLU A 215 -11.60 28.51 12.06
CA GLU A 215 -11.29 29.51 11.02
C GLU A 215 -11.43 28.93 9.60
N GLU A 216 -10.93 27.72 9.36
CA GLU A 216 -10.82 27.15 8.01
C GLU A 216 -11.92 26.12 7.66
N GLY A 217 -12.53 25.48 8.66
CA GLY A 217 -13.44 24.35 8.48
C GLY A 217 -14.88 24.71 8.11
N ARG A 218 -15.22 26.00 8.03
CA ARG A 218 -16.60 26.48 7.78
C ARG A 218 -16.83 27.00 6.36
N ARG A 219 -15.90 26.70 5.44
CA ARG A 219 -15.93 27.23 4.06
C ARG A 219 -16.81 26.43 3.08
N ASP A 220 -17.34 25.26 3.48
CA ASP A 220 -18.23 24.44 2.65
C ASP A 220 -19.16 23.57 3.53
N GLU A 221 -20.00 22.73 2.91
CA GLU A 221 -20.97 21.83 3.55
C GLU A 221 -20.31 20.82 4.51
N TYR A 222 -19.20 20.20 4.09
CA TYR A 222 -18.43 19.26 4.90
C TYR A 222 -16.98 19.70 5.01
N ALA A 223 -16.33 19.27 6.10
CA ALA A 223 -14.90 19.45 6.31
C ALA A 223 -14.24 18.16 6.80
N GLU A 224 -13.07 17.87 6.27
CA GLU A 224 -12.21 16.77 6.68
C GLU A 224 -10.96 17.33 7.34
N PHE A 225 -10.67 16.86 8.55
CA PHE A 225 -9.48 17.21 9.29
C PHE A 225 -8.47 16.06 9.30
N SER A 226 -7.20 16.38 9.10
CA SER A 226 -6.12 15.41 9.23
C SER A 226 -4.88 16.02 9.88
N THR A 227 -4.17 15.21 10.67
CA THR A 227 -2.88 15.58 11.26
C THR A 227 -1.79 14.73 10.63
N SER A 228 -0.71 15.37 10.18
CA SER A 228 0.43 14.72 9.55
C SER A 228 1.72 15.13 10.25
N ILE A 229 2.56 14.15 10.56
CA ILE A 229 3.87 14.39 11.18
C ILE A 229 4.93 14.24 10.09
N LYS A 230 5.72 15.28 9.85
CA LYS A 230 6.90 15.24 8.99
C LYS A 230 8.15 15.15 9.85
N VAL A 231 9.06 14.28 9.45
CA VAL A 231 10.39 14.13 10.03
C VAL A 231 11.31 13.96 8.84
N GLU A 232 12.37 14.75 8.79
CA GLU A 232 13.32 14.71 7.68
C GLU A 232 13.98 13.33 7.59
N GLY A 233 14.18 12.83 6.37
CA GLY A 233 14.77 11.50 6.14
C GLY A 233 13.89 10.32 6.52
N PHE A 234 12.67 10.51 7.04
CA PHE A 234 11.82 9.40 7.48
C PHE A 234 11.41 8.47 6.34
N LYS A 235 11.77 7.20 6.49
CA LYS A 235 11.37 6.10 5.60
C LYS A 235 10.51 5.10 6.38
N PRO A 236 9.23 4.89 6.01
CA PRO A 236 8.33 4.04 6.78
C PRO A 236 8.71 2.55 6.75
N LYS A 237 9.43 2.13 5.72
CA LYS A 237 9.86 0.73 5.52
C LYS A 237 11.32 0.73 5.10
N VAL A 238 12.13 0.00 5.85
CA VAL A 238 13.58 -0.11 5.64
C VAL A 238 13.95 -1.58 5.67
N LEU A 239 14.80 -2.01 4.73
CA LEU A 239 15.38 -3.35 4.74
C LEU A 239 16.77 -3.25 5.36
N ALA A 240 16.96 -3.86 6.52
CA ALA A 240 18.25 -3.87 7.20
C ALA A 240 18.99 -5.17 6.90
N ILE A 241 20.20 -5.07 6.37
CA ILE A 241 21.06 -6.25 6.10
C ILE A 241 22.00 -6.43 7.29
N ARG A 242 21.95 -7.62 7.91
CA ARG A 242 22.83 -8.00 9.02
C ARG A 242 24.14 -8.57 8.48
N PRO A 243 25.28 -8.21 9.10
CA PRO A 243 26.53 -8.90 8.83
C PRO A 243 26.46 -10.30 9.43
N VAL A 244 26.81 -11.32 8.64
CA VAL A 244 26.99 -12.68 9.15
C VAL A 244 28.31 -12.72 9.90
N LEU A 245 28.30 -13.15 11.17
CA LEU A 245 29.51 -13.34 11.96
C LEU A 245 30.42 -14.33 11.23
N GLY A 246 31.63 -13.89 10.85
CA GLY A 246 32.66 -14.75 10.24
C GLY A 246 32.93 -14.54 8.75
N THR A 247 32.16 -13.72 8.04
CA THR A 247 32.49 -13.34 6.66
C THR A 247 32.96 -11.90 6.58
N SER A 248 34.16 -11.71 6.01
CA SER A 248 34.66 -10.41 5.55
C SER A 248 33.54 -9.70 4.78
N GLN A 249 33.25 -8.46 5.20
CA GLN A 249 32.18 -7.59 4.68
C GLN A 249 31.94 -7.81 3.18
N PRO A 250 30.72 -8.19 2.73
CA PRO A 250 30.45 -8.27 1.30
C PRO A 250 30.60 -6.86 0.72
N LYS A 251 31.58 -6.72 -0.18
CA LYS A 251 31.79 -5.50 -0.96
C LYS A 251 30.49 -5.12 -1.66
N LEU A 252 30.07 -3.88 -1.39
CA LEU A 252 29.02 -3.10 -2.02
C LEU A 252 28.65 -3.59 -3.43
N PHE A 253 27.46 -4.18 -3.61
CA PHE A 253 26.76 -4.09 -4.89
C PHE A 253 25.96 -2.79 -4.86
N ARG A 254 26.57 -1.74 -5.42
CA ARG A 254 25.85 -0.51 -5.80
C ARG A 254 25.08 -0.84 -7.07
N ILE A 255 23.75 -0.87 -6.99
CA ILE A 255 22.87 -0.96 -8.17
C ILE A 255 22.81 0.42 -8.82
#